data_AF-A0A1X1Y1P4-F1
#
_entry.id   AF-A0A1X1Y1P4-F1
#
_cell.length_a   1.000
_cell.length_b   1.000
_cell.length_c   1.000
_cell.angle_alpha   90.00
_cell.angle_beta   90.00
_cell.angle_gamma   90.00
#
_symmetry.space_group_name_H-M   'P 1'
#
loop_
_entity.id
_entity.type
_entity.pdbx_description
1 polymer ?
#
loop_
_entity_poly.entity_id
_entity_poly.type
_entity_poly.pdbx_seq_one_letter_code
_entity_poly.pdbx_strand_id
1 'polypeptide(L)' 'MRDIETIDSELRLVAAVRRILIELGEPLPDIKRMDELLDERCALTCSPRSTLNPLKGPLPGY' A
#
# COMPACT_ATOMS: atom_id res chain seq x y z
N MET A 1 -8.18 11.40 -7.30
CA MET A 1 -7.46 10.13 -7.01
C MET A 1 -5.99 10.50 -6.93
N ARG A 2 -5.33 10.23 -5.81
CA ARG A 2 -3.89 10.43 -5.68
C ARG A 2 -3.15 9.30 -6.37
N ASP A 3 -1.98 9.59 -6.94
CA ASP A 3 -1.12 8.56 -7.52
C ASP A 3 -0.50 7.70 -6.41
N ILE A 4 -0.19 6.44 -6.74
CA ILE A 4 0.40 5.50 -5.78
C ILE A 4 1.74 5.98 -5.23
N GLU A 5 2.52 6.70 -6.04
CA GLU A 5 3.80 7.29 -5.62
C GLU A 5 3.61 8.39 -4.57
N THR A 6 2.54 9.18 -4.70
CA THR A 6 2.17 10.20 -3.71
C THR A 6 1.78 9.55 -2.39
N ILE A 7 0.94 8.50 -2.44
CA ILE A 7 0.50 7.79 -1.24
C ILE A 7 1.68 7.10 -0.53
N ASP A 8 2.56 6.43 -1.27
CA ASP A 8 3.76 5.80 -0.70
C ASP A 8 4.73 6.84 -0.10
N SER A 9 4.86 8.02 -0.71
CA SER A 9 5.67 9.12 -0.18
C SER A 9 5.12 9.67 1.13
N GLU A 10 3.80 9.87 1.21
CA GLU A 10 3.12 10.29 2.44
C GLU A 10 3.26 9.23 3.56
N LEU A 11 3.08 7.95 3.23
CA LEU A 11 3.27 6.84 4.18
C LEU A 11 4.70 6.78 4.74
N ARG A 12 5.72 6.98 3.88
CA ARG A 12 7.13 7.04 4.31
C ARG A 12 7.39 8.21 5.23
N LEU A 13 6.80 9.38 4.95
CA LEU A 13 6.94 10.56 5.80
C LEU A 13 6.31 10.31 7.18
N VAL A 14 5.09 9.78 7.23
CA VAL A 14 4.41 9.44 8.49
C VAL A 14 5.24 8.43 9.28
N ALA A 15 5.76 7.38 8.65
CA ALA A 15 6.61 6.40 9.30
C ALA A 15 7.90 7.02 9.89
N ALA A 16 8.54 7.93 9.15
CA ALA A 16 9.75 8.63 9.60
C ALA A 16 9.46 9.54 10.81
N VAL A 17 8.41 10.36 10.74
CA VAL A 17 8.00 11.24 11.85
C VAL A 17 7.68 10.40 13.09
N ARG A 18 6.95 9.30 12.91
CA ARG A 18 6.57 8.40 13.99
C ARG A 18 7.79 7.76 14.65
N ARG A 19 8.80 7.36 13.87
CA ARG A 19 10.07 6.84 14.38
C ARG A 19 10.81 7.89 15.23
N ILE A 20 10.88 9.12 14.74
CA ILE A 20 11.55 10.22 15.47
C ILE A 20 10.84 10.49 16.80
N LEU A 21 9.50 10.53 16.82
CA LEU A 21 8.75 10.78 18.05
C LEU A 21 8.91 9.65 19.08
N ILE A 22 9.03 8.40 18.63
CA ILE A 22 9.36 7.25 19.49
C ILE A 22 10.75 7.45 20.12
N GLU A 23 11.74 7.85 19.32
CA GLU A 23 13.10 8.10 19.81
C GLU A 23 13.16 9.27 20.81
N LEU A 24 12.28 10.26 20.64
CA LEU A 24 12.14 11.39 21.55
C LEU A 24 11.29 11.08 22.80
N GLY A 25 10.59 9.94 22.84
CA GLY A 25 9.64 9.61 23.92
C GLY A 25 8.37 10.45 23.91
N GLU A 26 8.07 11.08 22.77
CA GLU A 26 6.94 11.98 22.58
C GLU A 26 5.67 11.22 22.16
N PRO A 27 4.48 11.78 22.45
CA PRO A 27 3.22 11.17 22.04
C PRO A 27 3.14 11.04 20.52
N LEU A 28 2.72 9.86 20.09
CA LEU A 28 2.59 9.51 18.69
C LEU A 28 1.39 10.25 18.05
N PRO A 29 1.54 10.73 16.81
CA PRO A 29 0.43 11.32 16.07
C PRO A 29 -0.63 10.25 15.80
N ASP A 30 -1.86 10.72 15.62
CA ASP A 30 -3.02 9.87 15.41
C ASP A 30 -2.85 8.94 14.21
N ILE A 31 -3.19 7.66 14.42
CA ILE A 31 -3.00 6.57 13.45
C ILE A 31 -4.02 6.63 12.31
N LYS A 32 -5.16 7.30 12.49
CA LYS A 32 -6.26 7.31 11.51
C LYS A 32 -5.81 7.76 10.13
N ARG A 33 -4.94 8.76 10.05
CA ARG A 33 -4.43 9.25 8.77
C ARG A 33 -3.51 8.23 8.07
N MET A 34 -2.84 7.38 8.84
CA MET A 34 -2.04 6.28 8.29
C MET A 34 -2.95 5.17 7.76
N ASP A 35 -4.01 4.81 8.48
CA ASP A 35 -5.03 3.86 8.00
C ASP A 35 -5.70 4.34 6.72
N GLU A 36 -6.13 5.61 6.65
CA GLU A 36 -6.75 6.19 5.45
C GLU A 36 -5.82 6.09 4.22
N LEU A 37 -4.52 6.34 4.39
CA LEU A 37 -3.53 6.20 3.31
C LEU A 37 -3.32 4.73 2.91
N LEU A 38 -3.34 3.80 3.87
CA LEU A 38 -3.23 2.36 3.59
C LEU A 38 -4.46 1.85 2.84
N ASP A 39 -5.66 2.32 3.20
CA ASP A 39 -6.90 2.00 2.49
C ASP A 39 -6.88 2.53 1.05
N GLU A 40 -6.41 3.75 0.83
CA GLU A 40 -6.27 4.32 -0.52
C GLU A 40 -5.26 3.54 -1.37
N ARG A 41 -4.11 3.17 -0.80
CA ARG A 41 -3.12 2.32 -1.48
C ARG A 41 -3.71 0.95 -1.81
N CYS A 42 -4.47 0.38 -0.88
CA CYS A 42 -5.15 -0.90 -1.06
C CYS A 42 -6.16 -0.77 -2.20
N ALA A 43 -7.00 0.26 -2.25
CA ALA A 43 -7.96 0.47 -3.33
C ALA A 43 -7.31 0.58 -4.72
N LEU A 44 -6.12 1.20 -4.83
CA LEU A 44 -5.39 1.33 -6.10
C LEU A 44 -4.70 0.03 -6.53
N THR A 45 -4.22 -0.77 -5.58
CA THR A 45 -3.46 -2.01 -5.84
C THR A 45 -4.33 -3.27 -5.88
N CYS A 46 -5.44 -3.28 -5.15
CA CYS A 46 -6.49 -4.31 -5.17
C CYS A 46 -7.55 -4.06 -6.25
N SER A 47 -7.43 -3.00 -7.07
CA SER A 47 -8.09 -3.01 -8.36
C SER A 47 -7.64 -4.28 -9.08
N PRO A 48 -8.57 -5.18 -9.46
CA PRO A 48 -8.19 -6.47 -9.97
C PRO A 48 -7.37 -6.20 -11.22
N ARG A 49 -6.08 -6.52 -11.16
CA ARG A 49 -5.39 -7.06 -12.32
C ARG A 49 -6.36 -8.09 -12.87
N SER A 50 -7.03 -7.75 -13.98
CA SER A 50 -7.87 -8.69 -14.69
C SER A 50 -7.14 -10.00 -14.76
N THR A 51 -7.79 -10.99 -14.19
CA THR A 51 -7.65 -12.42 -14.44
C THR A 51 -7.54 -12.70 -15.93
N LEU A 52 -6.34 -12.59 -16.50
CA LEU A 52 -5.93 -13.12 -17.81
C LEU A 52 -4.47 -13.53 -17.61
N ASN A 53 -4.14 -14.75 -17.21
CA ASN A 53 -4.40 -15.96 -17.97
C ASN A 53 -4.50 -17.19 -17.04
N PRO A 54 -5.63 -17.92 -17.00
CA PRO A 54 -5.54 -19.35 -16.68
C PRO A 54 -4.70 -20.02 -17.78
N LEU A 55 -3.75 -20.87 -17.38
CA LEU A 55 -2.95 -21.71 -18.27
C LEU A 55 -3.81 -22.25 -19.42
N LYS A 56 -3.56 -21.81 -20.65
CA LYS A 56 -4.05 -22.47 -21.86
C LYS A 56 -2.86 -22.83 -22.74
N GLY A 57 -2.19 -23.91 -22.36
CA GLY A 57 -1.41 -24.73 -23.28
C GLY A 57 -2.01 -26.14 -23.25
N PRO A 58 -2.44 -26.72 -24.38
CA PRO A 58 -2.88 -28.11 -24.40
C PRO A 58 -1.70 -29.02 -24.05
N LEU A 59 -1.93 -30.01 -23.18
CA LEU A 59 -0.98 -31.09 -22.93
C LEU A 59 -0.65 -31.78 -24.27
N PRO A 60 0.63 -31.96 -24.64
CA PRO A 60 0.96 -32.80 -25.79
C PRO A 60 0.56 -34.24 -25.47
N GLY A 61 -0.29 -34.80 -26.33
CA GLY A 61 -0.88 -36.12 -26.17
C GLY A 61 0.04 -37.28 -26.53
N TYR A 62 -0.45 -38.46 -26.11
CA TYR A 62 -0.12 -39.85 -26.45
C TYR A 62 1.30 -40.34 -26.20
#